data_AF-A0AAX4EU61-F1
#
_entry.id   AF-A0AAX4EU61-F1
#
_cell.length_a   1.000
_cell.length_b   1.000
_cell.length_c   1.000
_cell.angle_alpha   90.00
_cell.angle_beta   90.00
_cell.angle_gamma   90.00
#
_symmetry.space_group_name_H-M   'P 1'
#
loop_
_entity.id
_entity.type
_entity.pdbx_description
1 polymer ?
#
loop_
_entity_poly.entity_id
_entity_poly.type
_entity_poly.pdbx_seq_one_letter_code
_entity_poly.pdbx_strand_id
1 'polypeptide(L)'
;MRYILSEPYRAYLYFPYIRNFNQKMQQMLTDYGLHHLDFTDVSLSISESLDQIHLPDFVVKFDEWLKTQPDSHSDRYTSYFKNDDNSWLPGLRNHNQYISQLAEHICDTTIANINNFLIRLIEEHKLLIDIYNCPPLSSTPGKLSLAAGDRHDNGQQPVILALGSFKLIYKPRDSGIENVLNEICNIIGLANVCPVTLSLKTHLWQEFVENRGLDLSVDAAKVYRRYGNILALADLLNINDCHFDNFIVDADTVWLIDPVSSKGRCNAILNQGGRCHETKNADLLHAGTESDYLGQVQARRFPA
;
A
#
# COMPACT_ATOMS: atom_id res chain seq x y z
N MET A 1 6.41 -18.36 -16.29
CA MET A 1 6.33 -17.55 -15.06
C MET A 1 6.20 -18.50 -13.87
N ARG A 2 6.99 -18.33 -12.81
CA ARG A 2 6.76 -19.03 -11.53
C ARG A 2 5.75 -18.20 -10.73
N TYR A 3 4.70 -18.83 -10.21
CA TYR A 3 3.74 -18.15 -9.35
C TYR A 3 4.30 -18.12 -7.92
N ILE A 4 4.31 -16.93 -7.31
CA ILE A 4 4.50 -16.80 -5.86
C ILE A 4 3.10 -16.63 -5.27
N LEU A 5 2.72 -17.57 -4.40
CA LEU A 5 1.39 -17.65 -3.80
C LEU A 5 1.59 -17.73 -2.30
N SER A 6 0.86 -16.91 -1.54
CA SER A 6 0.87 -16.95 -0.08
C SER A 6 0.41 -18.32 0.43
N GLU A 7 -0.68 -18.85 -0.14
CA GLU A 7 -1.31 -20.11 0.28
C GLU A 7 -1.65 -21.01 -0.92
N PRO A 8 -0.76 -21.96 -1.29
CA PRO A 8 -0.88 -22.72 -2.53
C PRO A 8 -2.16 -23.55 -2.68
N TYR A 9 -2.74 -24.02 -1.58
CA TYR A 9 -3.98 -24.81 -1.60
C TYR A 9 -5.21 -23.93 -1.90
N ARG A 10 -5.37 -22.82 -1.18
CA ARG A 10 -6.47 -21.87 -1.46
C ARG A 10 -6.31 -21.18 -2.80
N ALA A 11 -5.07 -21.01 -3.27
CA ALA A 11 -4.81 -20.51 -4.62
C ALA A 11 -5.51 -21.31 -5.71
N TYR A 12 -5.79 -22.60 -5.50
CA TYR A 12 -6.60 -23.37 -6.44
C TYR A 12 -7.98 -22.76 -6.73
N LEU A 13 -8.59 -22.12 -5.73
CA LEU A 13 -9.93 -21.50 -5.83
C LEU A 13 -9.94 -20.30 -6.78
N TYR A 14 -8.86 -19.51 -6.76
CA TYR A 14 -8.76 -18.26 -7.54
C TYR A 14 -7.73 -18.32 -8.68
N PHE A 15 -7.11 -19.49 -8.92
CA PHE A 15 -6.05 -19.66 -9.91
C PHE A 15 -6.40 -19.18 -11.33
N PRO A 16 -7.63 -19.37 -11.84
CA PRO A 16 -8.00 -18.86 -13.16
C PRO A 16 -7.88 -17.33 -13.27
N TYR A 17 -8.24 -16.60 -12.22
CA TYR A 17 -8.19 -15.14 -12.19
C TYR A 17 -6.74 -14.64 -12.21
N ILE A 18 -5.87 -15.17 -11.35
CA ILE A 18 -4.46 -14.77 -11.31
C ILE A 18 -3.71 -15.18 -12.59
N ARG A 19 -4.07 -16.32 -13.19
CA ARG A 19 -3.52 -16.75 -14.48
C ARG A 19 -3.88 -15.76 -15.59
N ASN A 20 -5.15 -15.39 -15.70
CA ASN A 20 -5.61 -14.42 -16.69
C ASN A 20 -4.96 -13.04 -16.45
N PHE A 21 -4.94 -12.57 -15.19
CA PHE A 21 -4.28 -11.33 -14.80
C PHE A 21 -2.81 -11.30 -15.24
N ASN A 22 -2.03 -12.35 -14.95
CA ASN A 22 -0.62 -12.43 -15.34
C ASN A 22 -0.42 -12.44 -16.86
N GLN A 23 -1.33 -13.07 -17.62
CA GLN A 23 -1.30 -13.04 -19.08
C GLN A 23 -1.56 -11.63 -19.62
N LYS A 24 -2.58 -10.93 -19.09
CA LYS A 24 -2.87 -9.53 -19.45
C LYS A 24 -1.70 -8.60 -19.11
N MET A 25 -1.11 -8.73 -17.92
CA MET A 25 0.07 -7.97 -17.49
C MET A 25 1.26 -8.19 -18.42
N GLN A 26 1.58 -9.44 -18.73
CA GLN A 26 2.69 -9.77 -19.63
C GLN A 26 2.49 -9.18 -21.03
N GLN A 27 1.27 -9.28 -21.57
CA GLN A 27 0.93 -8.72 -22.87
C GLN A 27 1.07 -7.20 -22.85
N MET A 28 0.47 -6.53 -21.87
CA MET A 28 0.53 -5.07 -21.71
C MET A 28 1.98 -4.56 -21.62
N LEU A 29 2.82 -5.16 -20.77
CA LEU A 29 4.23 -4.78 -20.69
C LEU A 29 4.98 -5.00 -22.01
N THR A 30 4.60 -6.03 -22.78
CA THR A 30 5.18 -6.26 -24.11
C THR A 30 4.75 -5.18 -25.09
N ASP A 31 3.48 -4.79 -25.09
CA ASP A 31 2.93 -3.77 -25.98
C ASP A 31 3.58 -2.39 -25.75
N TYR A 32 3.90 -2.07 -24.50
CA TYR A 32 4.66 -0.86 -24.14
C TYR A 32 6.18 -0.97 -24.33
N GLY A 33 6.72 -2.12 -24.76
CA GLY A 33 8.15 -2.34 -24.90
C GLY A 33 8.92 -2.50 -23.57
N LEU A 34 8.19 -2.73 -22.47
CA LEU A 34 8.69 -2.82 -21.09
C LEU A 34 8.62 -4.26 -20.54
N HIS A 35 8.72 -5.26 -21.41
CA HIS A 35 8.66 -6.69 -21.07
C HIS A 35 9.73 -7.18 -20.08
N HIS A 36 10.77 -6.38 -19.83
CA HIS A 36 11.83 -6.66 -18.88
C HIS A 36 11.48 -6.25 -17.43
N LEU A 37 10.38 -5.50 -17.22
CA LEU A 37 9.92 -5.15 -15.87
C LEU A 37 9.30 -6.38 -15.21
N ASP A 38 9.83 -6.76 -14.05
CA ASP A 38 9.27 -7.81 -13.22
C ASP A 38 8.02 -7.30 -12.49
N PHE A 39 6.89 -7.99 -12.62
CA PHE A 39 5.63 -7.67 -11.95
C PHE A 39 5.23 -8.74 -10.91
N THR A 40 6.17 -9.56 -10.46
CA THR A 40 5.90 -10.65 -9.52
C THR A 40 5.29 -10.14 -8.20
N ASP A 41 5.70 -8.96 -7.71
CA ASP A 41 5.10 -8.38 -6.49
C ASP A 41 3.68 -7.88 -6.72
N VAL A 42 3.39 -7.32 -7.90
CA VAL A 42 2.01 -7.00 -8.30
C VAL A 42 1.17 -8.29 -8.33
N SER A 43 1.70 -9.36 -8.92
CA SER A 43 1.03 -10.66 -8.97
C SER A 43 0.76 -11.22 -7.57
N LEU A 44 1.73 -11.10 -6.65
CA LEU A 44 1.59 -11.52 -5.26
C LEU A 44 0.50 -10.73 -4.54
N SER A 45 0.50 -9.40 -4.64
CA SER A 45 -0.53 -8.53 -4.03
C SER A 45 -1.94 -8.86 -4.52
N ILE A 46 -2.08 -9.18 -5.80
CA ILE A 46 -3.36 -9.63 -6.36
C ILE A 46 -3.73 -11.03 -5.87
N SER A 47 -2.77 -11.96 -5.78
CA SER A 47 -3.01 -13.27 -5.18
C SER A 47 -3.52 -13.13 -3.72
N GLU A 48 -2.91 -12.26 -2.92
CA GLU A 48 -3.33 -12.01 -1.53
C GLU A 48 -4.73 -11.41 -1.47
N SER A 49 -5.03 -10.42 -2.32
CA SER A 49 -6.37 -9.83 -2.42
C SER A 49 -7.43 -10.88 -2.80
N LEU A 50 -7.11 -11.75 -3.76
CA LEU A 50 -7.98 -12.83 -4.20
C LEU A 50 -8.19 -13.86 -3.08
N ASP A 51 -7.13 -14.25 -2.37
CA ASP A 51 -7.23 -15.16 -1.23
C ASP A 51 -8.16 -14.60 -0.15
N GLN A 52 -7.99 -13.32 0.22
CA GLN A 52 -8.80 -12.66 1.24
C GLN A 52 -10.30 -12.66 0.91
N ILE A 53 -10.69 -12.40 -0.35
CA ILE A 53 -12.11 -12.41 -0.72
C ILE A 53 -12.70 -13.82 -0.82
N HIS A 54 -11.87 -14.85 -1.07
CA HIS A 54 -12.32 -16.24 -1.13
C HIS A 54 -12.34 -16.90 0.25
N LEU A 55 -11.57 -16.38 1.21
CA LEU A 55 -11.36 -16.98 2.52
C LEU A 55 -12.67 -17.23 3.30
N PRO A 56 -13.63 -16.29 3.42
CA PRO A 56 -14.85 -16.54 4.19
C PRO A 56 -15.69 -17.69 3.61
N ASP A 57 -15.85 -17.74 2.30
CA ASP A 57 -16.61 -18.79 1.62
C ASP A 57 -15.91 -20.15 1.74
N PHE A 58 -14.58 -20.16 1.60
CA PHE A 58 -13.78 -21.35 1.85
C PHE A 58 -13.97 -21.86 3.27
N VAL A 59 -13.88 -20.99 4.29
CA VAL A 59 -13.99 -21.40 5.70
C VAL A 59 -15.35 -22.04 5.98
N VAL A 60 -16.44 -21.46 5.49
CA VAL A 60 -17.79 -22.03 5.67
C VAL A 60 -17.90 -23.41 5.03
N LYS A 61 -17.46 -23.56 3.78
CA LYS A 61 -17.54 -24.86 3.07
C LYS A 61 -16.61 -25.90 3.67
N PHE A 62 -15.43 -25.49 4.11
CA PHE A 62 -14.49 -26.37 4.78
C PHE A 62 -15.07 -26.88 6.10
N ASP A 63 -15.72 -26.01 6.90
CA ASP A 63 -16.41 -26.39 8.14
C ASP A 63 -17.59 -27.36 7.88
N GLU A 64 -18.43 -27.06 6.88
CA GLU A 64 -19.53 -27.95 6.47
C GLU A 64 -19.01 -29.32 6.02
N TRP A 65 -17.95 -29.33 5.22
CA TRP A 65 -17.30 -30.57 4.78
C TRP A 65 -16.73 -31.34 5.98
N LEU A 66 -16.02 -30.68 6.90
CA LEU A 66 -15.43 -31.31 8.09
C LEU A 66 -16.47 -32.06 8.94
N LYS A 67 -17.71 -31.54 9.05
CA LYS A 67 -18.82 -32.19 9.78
C LYS A 67 -19.28 -33.52 9.15
N THR A 68 -18.99 -33.73 7.86
CA THR A 68 -19.31 -34.99 7.15
C THR A 68 -18.21 -36.03 7.24
N GLN A 69 -17.03 -35.65 7.74
CA GLN A 69 -15.85 -36.50 7.79
C GLN A 69 -15.73 -37.23 9.15
N PRO A 70 -15.25 -38.49 9.18
CA PRO A 70 -15.06 -39.23 10.43
C PRO A 70 -14.01 -38.57 11.33
N ASP A 71 -14.16 -38.73 12.65
CA ASP A 71 -13.19 -38.21 13.63
C ASP A 71 -11.76 -38.64 13.30
N SER A 72 -10.85 -37.68 13.28
CA SER A 72 -9.44 -37.91 12.99
C SER A 72 -8.56 -36.97 13.79
N HIS A 73 -7.38 -37.46 14.19
CA HIS A 73 -6.32 -36.66 14.82
C HIS A 73 -5.36 -36.02 13.80
N SER A 74 -5.52 -36.28 12.49
CA SER A 74 -4.71 -35.70 11.43
C SER A 74 -5.35 -34.44 10.85
N ASP A 75 -4.52 -33.48 10.41
CA ASP A 75 -5.01 -32.34 9.61
C ASP A 75 -5.68 -32.84 8.32
N ARG A 76 -6.88 -32.33 8.04
CA ARG A 76 -7.72 -32.69 6.89
C ARG A 76 -7.73 -31.59 5.82
N TYR A 77 -6.96 -30.53 6.00
CA TYR A 77 -6.88 -29.40 5.06
C TYR A 77 -6.48 -29.84 3.65
N THR A 78 -5.44 -30.66 3.52
CA THR A 78 -5.00 -31.15 2.19
C THR A 78 -6.04 -32.03 1.52
N SER A 79 -6.72 -32.89 2.29
CA SER A 79 -7.77 -33.80 1.82
C SER A 79 -9.01 -33.06 1.33
N TYR A 80 -9.26 -31.84 1.81
CA TYR A 80 -10.32 -31.00 1.26
C TYR A 80 -10.03 -30.60 -0.18
N PHE A 81 -8.77 -30.44 -0.57
CA PHE A 81 -8.37 -29.97 -1.90
C PHE A 81 -8.09 -31.07 -2.91
N LYS A 82 -7.77 -32.28 -2.43
CA LYS A 82 -7.19 -33.34 -3.26
C LYS A 82 -7.88 -34.69 -3.07
N ASN A 83 -7.94 -35.43 -4.17
CA ASN A 83 -8.27 -36.85 -4.18
C ASN A 83 -7.14 -37.70 -3.56
N ASP A 84 -7.43 -38.96 -3.26
CA ASP A 84 -6.44 -39.93 -2.72
C ASP A 84 -5.24 -40.16 -3.64
N ASP A 85 -5.42 -39.98 -4.96
CA ASP A 85 -4.36 -40.03 -5.96
C ASP A 85 -3.55 -38.71 -6.06
N ASN A 86 -3.76 -37.77 -5.13
CA ASN A 86 -3.13 -36.45 -5.04
C ASN A 86 -3.53 -35.48 -6.18
N SER A 87 -4.53 -35.83 -7.00
CA SER A 87 -5.11 -34.91 -8.00
C SER A 87 -6.05 -33.88 -7.36
N TRP A 88 -6.18 -32.70 -7.97
CA TRP A 88 -7.09 -31.66 -7.46
C TRP A 88 -8.55 -32.01 -7.67
N LEU A 89 -9.38 -31.77 -6.66
CA LEU A 89 -10.83 -31.97 -6.73
C LEU A 89 -11.48 -30.91 -7.66
N PRO A 90 -12.04 -31.31 -8.82
CA PRO A 90 -12.50 -30.36 -9.85
C PRO A 90 -13.73 -29.54 -9.43
N GLY A 91 -14.52 -30.02 -8.46
CA GLY A 91 -15.76 -29.38 -7.98
C GLY A 91 -15.59 -28.33 -6.88
N LEU A 92 -14.38 -28.09 -6.38
CA LEU A 92 -14.13 -27.13 -5.31
C LEU A 92 -14.23 -25.67 -5.74
N ARG A 93 -14.22 -25.41 -7.05
CA ARG A 93 -14.28 -24.06 -7.59
C ARG A 93 -15.65 -23.47 -7.26
N ASN A 94 -15.60 -22.38 -6.50
CA ASN A 94 -16.78 -21.69 -6.05
C ASN A 94 -17.52 -21.04 -7.22
N HIS A 95 -18.86 -21.15 -7.22
CA HIS A 95 -19.74 -20.46 -8.16
C HIS A 95 -20.46 -19.27 -7.49
N ASN A 96 -19.96 -18.78 -6.35
CA ASN A 96 -20.47 -17.57 -5.73
C ASN A 96 -20.24 -16.39 -6.67
N GLN A 97 -21.32 -16.00 -7.36
CA GLN A 97 -21.29 -14.98 -8.38
C GLN A 97 -20.72 -13.64 -7.87
N TYR A 98 -20.96 -13.29 -6.61
CA TYR A 98 -20.44 -12.05 -6.02
C TYR A 98 -18.91 -12.10 -5.85
N ILE A 99 -18.37 -13.22 -5.37
CA ILE A 99 -16.92 -13.41 -5.25
C ILE A 99 -16.26 -13.42 -6.64
N SER A 100 -16.87 -14.09 -7.61
CA SER A 100 -16.38 -14.09 -9.00
C SER A 100 -16.35 -12.69 -9.61
N GLN A 101 -17.43 -11.91 -9.44
CA GLN A 101 -17.50 -10.53 -9.93
C GLN A 101 -16.47 -9.63 -9.22
N LEU A 102 -16.30 -9.78 -7.91
CA LEU A 102 -15.30 -9.02 -7.15
C LEU A 102 -13.87 -9.39 -7.56
N ALA A 103 -13.58 -10.68 -7.81
CA ALA A 103 -12.29 -11.15 -8.30
C ALA A 103 -11.94 -10.55 -9.67
N GLU A 104 -12.90 -10.57 -10.61
CA GLU A 104 -12.74 -9.95 -11.92
C GLU A 104 -12.51 -8.44 -11.80
N HIS A 105 -13.33 -7.76 -10.98
CA HIS A 105 -13.20 -6.33 -10.74
C HIS A 105 -11.82 -5.96 -10.16
N ILE A 106 -11.32 -6.72 -9.16
CA ILE A 106 -10.00 -6.52 -8.57
C ILE A 106 -8.89 -6.65 -9.62
N CYS A 107 -8.96 -7.67 -10.48
CA CYS A 107 -7.98 -7.86 -11.54
C CYS A 107 -8.04 -6.74 -12.57
N ASP A 108 -9.22 -6.43 -13.10
CA ASP A 108 -9.38 -5.46 -14.19
C ASP A 108 -9.05 -4.04 -13.76
N THR A 109 -9.46 -3.63 -12.55
CA THR A 109 -9.09 -2.31 -12.01
C THR A 109 -7.59 -2.18 -11.75
N THR A 110 -6.92 -3.25 -11.33
CA THR A 110 -5.46 -3.25 -11.17
C THR A 110 -4.76 -3.12 -12.52
N ILE A 111 -5.21 -3.87 -13.54
CA ILE A 111 -4.70 -3.71 -14.92
C ILE A 111 -4.87 -2.26 -15.38
N ALA A 112 -6.04 -1.66 -15.17
CA ALA A 112 -6.29 -0.28 -15.56
C ALA A 112 -5.38 0.72 -14.81
N ASN A 113 -5.14 0.51 -13.52
CA ASN A 113 -4.25 1.35 -12.73
C ASN A 113 -2.80 1.28 -13.24
N ILE A 114 -2.29 0.06 -13.49
CA ILE A 114 -0.95 -0.13 -14.06
C ILE A 114 -0.87 0.46 -15.47
N ASN A 115 -1.89 0.28 -16.30
CA ASN A 115 -1.93 0.87 -17.64
C ASN A 115 -1.81 2.40 -17.59
N ASN A 116 -2.57 3.06 -16.72
CA ASN A 116 -2.49 4.51 -16.52
C ASN A 116 -1.10 4.94 -16.03
N PHE A 117 -0.51 4.18 -15.10
CA PHE A 117 0.87 4.38 -14.66
C PHE A 117 1.87 4.28 -15.81
N LEU A 118 1.78 3.24 -16.67
CA LEU A 118 2.70 3.04 -17.79
C LEU A 118 2.60 4.16 -18.83
N ILE A 119 1.38 4.61 -19.15
CA ILE A 119 1.15 5.74 -20.05
C ILE A 119 1.88 6.98 -19.52
N ARG A 120 1.64 7.34 -18.25
CA ARG A 120 2.25 8.52 -17.61
C ARG A 120 3.76 8.38 -17.50
N LEU A 121 4.25 7.20 -17.11
CA LEU A 121 5.68 6.91 -17.03
C LEU A 121 6.40 7.20 -18.34
N ILE A 122 5.82 6.79 -19.47
CA ILE A 122 6.41 6.97 -20.80
C ILE A 122 6.30 8.43 -21.25
N GLU A 123 5.12 9.04 -21.13
CA GLU A 123 4.87 10.42 -21.54
C GLU A 123 5.72 11.42 -20.77
N GLU A 124 5.98 11.14 -19.49
CA GLU A 124 6.65 12.06 -18.56
C GLU A 124 8.11 11.66 -18.29
N HIS A 125 8.62 10.59 -18.92
CA HIS A 125 9.95 10.04 -18.63
C HIS A 125 11.07 11.09 -18.69
N LYS A 126 11.01 12.00 -19.66
CA LYS A 126 11.98 13.10 -19.79
C LYS A 126 11.98 14.00 -18.55
N LEU A 127 10.80 14.36 -18.05
CA LEU A 127 10.66 15.17 -16.84
C LEU A 127 11.16 14.42 -15.60
N LEU A 128 10.94 13.10 -15.55
CA LEU A 128 11.45 12.25 -14.47
C LEU A 128 12.98 12.11 -14.50
N ILE A 129 13.61 12.12 -15.68
CA ILE A 129 15.08 12.23 -15.81
C ILE A 129 15.54 13.56 -15.20
N ASP A 130 14.93 14.67 -15.62
CA ASP A 130 15.38 16.01 -15.23
C ASP A 130 15.23 16.27 -13.73
N ILE A 131 14.19 15.73 -13.09
CA ILE A 131 13.88 15.98 -11.67
C ILE A 131 14.48 14.92 -10.75
N TYR A 132 14.38 13.64 -11.11
CA TYR A 132 14.73 12.52 -10.22
C TYR A 132 15.98 11.75 -10.68
N ASN A 133 16.59 12.11 -11.81
CA ASN A 133 17.61 11.30 -12.48
C ASN A 133 17.10 9.88 -12.79
N CYS A 134 15.82 9.76 -13.18
CA CYS A 134 15.21 8.47 -13.53
C CYS A 134 16.01 7.77 -14.64
N PRO A 135 16.42 6.49 -14.47
CA PRO A 135 17.16 5.76 -15.50
C PRO A 135 16.37 5.58 -16.81
N PRO A 136 17.05 5.35 -17.94
CA PRO A 136 16.40 4.98 -19.20
C PRO A 136 15.54 3.72 -19.05
N LEU A 137 14.27 3.79 -19.47
CA LEU A 137 13.33 2.68 -19.30
C LEU A 137 13.69 1.46 -20.16
N SER A 138 14.18 1.65 -21.38
CA SER A 138 14.34 0.55 -22.35
C SER A 138 15.48 -0.42 -22.04
N SER A 139 16.44 -0.02 -21.21
CA SER A 139 17.68 -0.78 -20.96
C SER A 139 17.92 -1.10 -19.49
N THR A 140 17.07 -0.62 -18.58
CA THR A 140 17.27 -0.80 -17.14
C THR A 140 16.34 -1.90 -16.62
N PRO A 141 16.86 -3.04 -16.15
CA PRO A 141 16.05 -4.04 -15.45
C PRO A 141 15.33 -3.40 -14.27
N GLY A 142 14.07 -3.77 -14.09
CA GLY A 142 13.24 -3.14 -13.10
C GLY A 142 12.16 -4.04 -12.55
N LYS A 143 11.46 -3.52 -11.55
CA LYS A 143 10.37 -4.19 -10.87
C LYS A 143 9.23 -3.22 -10.59
N LEU A 144 8.01 -3.72 -10.72
CA LEU A 144 6.79 -3.05 -10.33
C LEU A 144 6.26 -3.69 -9.05
N SER A 145 5.82 -2.85 -8.12
CA SER A 145 5.07 -3.27 -6.94
C SER A 145 3.96 -2.26 -6.65
N LEU A 146 2.97 -2.67 -5.87
CA LEU A 146 1.90 -1.81 -5.40
C LEU A 146 2.24 -1.39 -3.97
N ALA A 147 2.09 -0.11 -3.65
CA ALA A 147 2.26 0.31 -2.26
C ALA A 147 1.10 -0.23 -1.40
N ALA A 148 1.39 -0.53 -0.14
CA ALA A 148 0.35 -0.86 0.82
C ALA A 148 -0.57 0.34 1.03
N GLY A 149 -1.87 0.09 1.18
CA GLY A 149 -2.88 1.12 1.42
C GLY A 149 -4.22 0.79 0.79
N ASP A 150 -5.20 1.64 1.07
CA ASP A 150 -6.54 1.48 0.53
C ASP A 150 -6.57 1.78 -0.97
N ARG A 151 -7.37 0.99 -1.68
CA ARG A 151 -7.68 1.28 -3.08
C ARG A 151 -8.69 2.42 -3.13
N HIS A 152 -8.36 3.47 -3.86
CA HIS A 152 -9.26 4.61 -4.10
C HIS A 152 -9.88 4.55 -5.50
N ASP A 153 -10.95 5.33 -5.72
CA ASP A 153 -11.52 5.68 -7.04
C ASP A 153 -11.39 4.57 -8.12
N ASN A 154 -12.19 3.51 -8.00
CA ASN A 154 -12.19 2.34 -8.91
C ASN A 154 -10.88 1.53 -8.94
N GLY A 155 -10.25 1.29 -7.78
CA GLY A 155 -9.12 0.37 -7.67
C GLY A 155 -7.74 1.00 -7.92
N GLN A 156 -7.68 2.33 -8.00
CA GLN A 156 -6.43 3.08 -8.10
C GLN A 156 -5.64 3.01 -6.80
N GLN A 157 -4.35 2.80 -6.93
CA GLN A 157 -3.42 2.66 -5.80
C GLN A 157 -2.01 3.08 -6.23
N PRO A 158 -1.15 3.51 -5.31
CA PRO A 158 0.21 3.89 -5.66
C PRO A 158 1.00 2.71 -6.26
N VAL A 159 1.82 3.03 -7.26
CA VAL A 159 2.71 2.08 -7.94
C VAL A 159 4.15 2.47 -7.65
N ILE A 160 4.95 1.51 -7.20
CA ILE A 160 6.38 1.70 -6.97
C ILE A 160 7.12 1.10 -8.17
N LEU A 161 7.91 1.94 -8.81
CA LEU A 161 8.85 1.57 -9.86
C LEU A 161 10.25 1.46 -9.27
N ALA A 162 10.87 0.30 -9.40
CA ALA A 162 12.29 0.11 -9.12
C ALA A 162 13.06 -0.11 -10.44
N LEU A 163 14.17 0.59 -10.64
CA LEU A 163 15.08 0.49 -11.78
C LEU A 163 16.52 0.39 -11.26
N GLY A 164 17.05 -0.82 -11.11
CA GLY A 164 18.31 -1.02 -10.38
C GLY A 164 18.21 -0.54 -8.92
N SER A 165 19.01 0.45 -8.53
CA SER A 165 18.93 1.09 -7.21
C SER A 165 17.99 2.29 -7.15
N PHE A 166 17.48 2.76 -8.29
CA PHE A 166 16.53 3.86 -8.35
C PHE A 166 15.13 3.37 -7.98
N LYS A 167 14.40 4.15 -7.17
CA LYS A 167 13.00 3.89 -6.85
C LYS A 167 12.19 5.18 -6.94
N LEU A 168 10.98 5.06 -7.46
CA LEU A 168 10.04 6.17 -7.61
C LEU A 168 8.62 5.69 -7.34
N ILE A 169 7.82 6.53 -6.70
CA ILE A 169 6.41 6.26 -6.41
C ILE A 169 5.55 7.09 -7.34
N TYR A 170 4.66 6.43 -8.06
CA TYR A 170 3.54 7.05 -8.74
C TYR A 170 2.32 6.98 -7.85
N LYS A 171 1.64 8.10 -7.63
CA LYS A 171 0.34 8.11 -6.95
C LYS A 171 -0.72 8.65 -7.92
N PRO A 172 -1.80 7.91 -8.19
CA PRO A 172 -2.87 8.33 -9.11
C PRO A 172 -3.81 9.38 -8.48
N ARG A 173 -3.29 10.23 -7.60
CA ARG A 173 -3.97 11.34 -6.94
C ARG A 173 -3.02 12.51 -6.87
N ASP A 174 -3.56 13.71 -6.80
CA ASP A 174 -2.76 14.89 -6.50
C ASP A 174 -3.62 15.97 -5.84
N SER A 175 -3.14 16.47 -4.72
CA SER A 175 -3.75 17.61 -4.00
C SER A 175 -2.78 18.78 -3.84
N GLY A 176 -1.52 18.62 -4.25
CA GLY A 176 -0.44 19.58 -4.03
C GLY A 176 -0.02 19.75 -2.56
N ILE A 177 -0.64 19.04 -1.61
CA ILE A 177 -0.44 19.25 -0.18
C ILE A 177 1.00 18.95 0.26
N GLU A 178 1.65 17.96 -0.35
CA GLU A 178 3.06 17.65 -0.10
C GLU A 178 3.97 18.87 -0.34
N ASN A 179 3.73 19.59 -1.44
CA ASN A 179 4.50 20.78 -1.81
C ASN A 179 4.15 21.97 -0.91
N VAL A 180 2.87 22.17 -0.59
CA VAL A 180 2.43 23.23 0.32
C VAL A 180 3.03 23.05 1.71
N LEU A 181 3.10 21.83 2.24
CA LEU A 181 3.71 21.56 3.54
C LEU A 181 5.20 21.89 3.57
N ASN A 182 5.92 21.50 2.51
CA ASN A 182 7.34 21.84 2.38
C ASN A 182 7.54 23.36 2.23
N GLU A 183 6.69 24.06 1.48
CA GLU A 183 6.75 25.52 1.37
C GLU A 183 6.52 26.20 2.73
N ILE A 184 5.53 25.75 3.50
CA ILE A 184 5.29 26.25 4.86
C ILE A 184 6.52 26.01 5.75
N CYS A 185 7.10 24.81 5.71
CA CYS A 185 8.31 24.49 6.48
C CYS A 185 9.46 25.45 6.15
N ASN A 186 9.68 25.71 4.86
CA ASN A 186 10.71 26.67 4.41
C ASN A 186 10.45 28.09 4.93
N ILE A 187 9.19 28.55 4.96
CA ILE A 187 8.82 29.87 5.50
C ILE A 187 9.13 29.97 7.00
N ILE A 188 8.87 28.92 7.78
CA ILE A 188 9.05 28.91 9.24
C ILE A 188 10.43 28.41 9.70
N GLY A 189 11.35 28.13 8.76
CA GLY A 189 12.71 27.69 9.06
C GLY A 189 12.82 26.23 9.53
N LEU A 190 11.87 25.38 9.16
CA LEU A 190 11.94 23.93 9.34
C LEU A 190 12.45 23.24 8.06
N ALA A 191 13.06 22.06 8.23
CA ALA A 191 13.38 21.19 7.11
C ALA A 191 12.09 20.69 6.43
N ASN A 192 12.20 20.33 5.15
CA ASN A 192 11.10 19.68 4.42
C ASN A 192 10.64 18.42 5.16
N VAL A 193 9.33 18.22 5.18
CA VAL A 193 8.65 17.14 5.89
C VAL A 193 8.07 16.11 4.95
N CYS A 194 7.85 16.47 3.68
CA CYS A 194 7.41 15.56 2.64
C CYS A 194 8.56 15.30 1.64
N PRO A 195 8.64 14.10 1.04
CA PRO A 195 9.66 13.79 0.03
C PRO A 195 9.52 14.70 -1.20
N VAL A 196 10.57 14.77 -2.02
CA VAL A 196 10.51 15.52 -3.28
C VAL A 196 9.35 15.00 -4.12
N THR A 197 8.43 15.89 -4.48
CA THR A 197 7.15 15.55 -5.10
C THR A 197 6.90 16.42 -6.34
N LEU A 198 6.66 15.77 -7.46
CA LEU A 198 6.24 16.36 -8.73
C LEU A 198 4.73 16.22 -8.85
N SER A 199 4.04 17.34 -8.60
CA SER A 199 2.58 17.45 -8.68
C SER A 199 2.15 17.79 -10.11
N LEU A 200 1.27 16.97 -10.70
CA LEU A 200 0.75 17.08 -12.08
C LEU A 200 -0.78 17.17 -12.11
N LYS A 201 -1.39 17.68 -11.04
CA LYS A 201 -2.82 17.97 -10.81
C LYS A 201 -3.75 16.75 -10.73
N THR A 202 -3.52 15.75 -11.57
CA THR A 202 -4.31 14.52 -11.62
C THR A 202 -3.61 13.34 -10.97
N HIS A 203 -2.30 13.47 -10.76
CA HIS A 203 -1.42 12.50 -10.15
C HIS A 203 -0.12 13.18 -9.78
N LEU A 204 0.70 12.45 -9.05
CA LEU A 204 2.03 12.90 -8.69
C LEU A 204 3.05 11.77 -8.80
N TRP A 205 4.30 12.19 -8.95
CA TRP A 205 5.48 11.37 -8.77
C TRP A 205 6.18 11.82 -7.50
N GLN A 206 6.65 10.88 -6.71
CA GLN A 206 7.29 11.15 -5.43
C GLN A 206 8.55 10.29 -5.29
N GLU A 207 9.60 10.90 -4.77
CA GLU A 207 10.81 10.20 -4.37
C GLU A 207 10.48 9.05 -3.40
N PHE A 208 11.06 7.88 -3.63
CA PHE A 208 10.92 6.78 -2.70
C PHE A 208 11.81 7.02 -1.47
N VAL A 209 11.20 7.05 -0.29
CA VAL A 209 11.92 7.15 0.98
C VAL A 209 12.22 5.76 1.52
N GLU A 210 13.50 5.48 1.78
CA GLU A 210 13.91 4.23 2.43
C GLU A 210 13.58 4.27 3.94
N ASN A 211 13.43 3.10 4.56
CA ASN A 211 13.23 2.99 6.01
C ASN A 211 14.53 2.51 6.67
N ARG A 212 15.60 3.32 6.58
CA ARG A 212 16.90 2.96 7.16
C ARG A 212 16.88 3.20 8.67
N GLY A 213 17.40 2.21 9.41
CA GLY A 213 17.54 2.31 10.86
C GLY A 213 18.43 3.47 11.30
N LEU A 214 18.22 3.92 12.53
CA LEU A 214 19.05 4.92 13.18
C LEU A 214 20.44 4.35 13.50
N ASP A 215 21.49 5.02 13.07
CA ASP A 215 22.84 4.72 13.51
C ASP A 215 23.00 5.04 15.01
N LEU A 216 23.83 4.26 15.71
CA LEU A 216 24.08 4.42 17.15
C LEU A 216 24.65 5.79 17.54
N SER A 217 25.24 6.51 16.58
CA SER A 217 25.79 7.86 16.77
C SER A 217 24.72 8.96 16.68
N VAL A 218 23.53 8.64 16.20
CA VAL A 218 22.44 9.60 16.03
C VAL A 218 21.67 9.77 17.34
N ASP A 219 21.45 11.02 17.72
CA ASP A 219 20.62 11.36 18.87
C ASP A 219 19.14 11.15 18.52
N ALA A 220 18.57 10.05 19.01
CA ALA A 220 17.16 9.71 18.81
C ALA A 220 16.21 10.84 19.27
N ALA A 221 16.59 11.64 20.27
CA ALA A 221 15.75 12.76 20.73
C ALA A 221 15.55 13.82 19.62
N LYS A 222 16.53 14.01 18.73
CA LYS A 222 16.40 14.91 17.58
C LYS A 222 15.38 14.39 16.56
N VAL A 223 15.35 13.08 16.33
CA VAL A 223 14.41 12.44 15.41
C VAL A 223 12.99 12.54 15.96
N TYR A 224 12.79 12.24 17.24
CA TYR A 224 11.48 12.44 17.90
C TYR A 224 11.05 13.91 17.92
N ARG A 225 12.01 14.85 18.02
CA ARG A 225 11.68 16.28 17.88
C ARG A 225 11.24 16.63 16.46
N ARG A 226 11.86 16.08 15.42
CA ARG A 226 11.41 16.24 14.02
C ARG A 226 10.01 15.67 13.85
N TYR A 227 9.75 14.49 14.39
CA TYR A 227 8.42 13.88 14.41
C TYR A 227 7.38 14.80 15.07
N GLY A 228 7.68 15.32 16.27
CA GLY A 228 6.82 16.28 16.98
C GLY A 228 6.56 17.57 16.21
N ASN A 229 7.54 18.09 15.47
CA ASN A 229 7.34 19.25 14.60
C ASN A 229 6.33 18.96 13.48
N ILE A 230 6.38 17.77 12.87
CA ILE A 230 5.44 17.37 11.82
C ILE A 230 4.03 17.23 12.41
N LEU A 231 3.90 16.61 13.59
CA LEU A 231 2.60 16.50 14.26
C LEU A 231 2.01 17.86 14.62
N ALA A 232 2.82 18.80 15.11
CA ALA A 232 2.36 20.15 15.40
C ALA A 232 1.89 20.89 14.14
N LEU A 233 2.58 20.68 13.00
CA LEU A 233 2.17 21.22 11.71
C LEU A 233 0.87 20.58 11.22
N ALA A 234 0.74 19.26 11.35
CA ALA A 234 -0.46 18.52 10.98
C ALA A 234 -1.68 18.98 11.79
N ASP A 235 -1.54 19.14 13.11
CA ASP A 235 -2.60 19.67 13.99
C ASP A 235 -2.99 21.10 13.60
N LEU A 236 -2.00 21.99 13.43
CA LEU A 236 -2.24 23.39 13.06
C LEU A 236 -2.99 23.54 11.73
N LEU A 237 -2.69 22.66 10.76
CA LEU A 237 -3.28 22.69 9.42
C LEU A 237 -4.49 21.75 9.28
N ASN A 238 -4.92 21.10 10.37
CA ASN A 238 -6.03 20.16 10.39
C ASN A 238 -5.87 19.04 9.34
N ILE A 239 -4.67 18.47 9.26
CA ILE A 239 -4.36 17.26 8.49
C ILE A 239 -4.83 16.07 9.31
N ASN A 240 -5.89 15.42 8.83
CA ASN A 240 -6.64 14.44 9.61
C ASN A 240 -6.16 13.01 9.40
N ASP A 241 -5.34 12.76 8.37
CA ASP A 241 -4.88 11.43 7.97
C ASP A 241 -3.37 11.28 8.20
N CYS A 242 -2.97 11.36 9.47
CA CYS A 242 -1.58 11.19 9.92
C CYS A 242 -1.42 9.88 10.71
N HIS A 243 -1.87 8.76 10.14
CA HIS A 243 -1.61 7.44 10.71
C HIS A 243 -0.09 7.18 10.80
N PHE A 244 0.34 6.39 11.80
CA PHE A 244 1.76 6.07 12.00
C PHE A 244 2.43 5.51 10.75
N ASP A 245 1.70 4.73 9.96
CA ASP A 245 2.21 4.12 8.71
C ASP A 245 2.48 5.16 7.60
N ASN A 246 1.96 6.39 7.72
CA ASN A 246 2.25 7.50 6.83
C ASN A 246 3.57 8.21 7.18
N PHE A 247 4.25 7.80 8.26
CA PHE A 247 5.56 8.31 8.63
C PHE A 247 6.65 7.30 8.34
N ILE A 248 7.67 7.71 7.59
CA ILE A 248 8.89 6.94 7.40
C ILE A 248 10.04 7.63 8.11
N VAL A 249 10.76 6.88 8.94
CA VAL A 249 12.05 7.33 9.50
C VAL A 249 13.14 6.77 8.61
N ASP A 250 13.90 7.66 7.98
CA ASP A 250 15.02 7.32 7.13
C ASP A 250 16.32 7.84 7.76
N ALA A 251 17.06 6.95 8.40
CA ALA A 251 18.20 7.29 9.25
C ALA A 251 17.80 8.35 10.29
N ASP A 252 18.26 9.59 10.16
CA ASP A 252 17.96 10.66 11.11
C ASP A 252 16.74 11.54 10.71
N THR A 253 16.15 11.30 9.53
CA THR A 253 15.12 12.16 8.94
C THR A 253 13.74 11.51 9.03
N VAL A 254 12.71 12.32 9.27
CA VAL A 254 11.31 11.87 9.37
C VAL A 254 10.55 12.46 8.20
N TRP A 255 9.84 11.60 7.47
CA TRP A 255 9.08 11.95 6.29
C TRP A 255 7.60 11.60 6.46
N LEU A 256 6.73 12.54 6.13
CA LEU A 256 5.30 12.32 5.96
C LEU A 256 5.04 12.02 4.48
N ILE A 257 4.79 10.75 4.16
CA ILE A 257 4.70 10.27 2.78
C ILE A 257 3.29 10.38 2.19
N ASP A 258 2.25 10.35 3.02
CA ASP A 258 0.86 10.38 2.58
C ASP A 258 0.01 11.40 3.37
N PRO A 259 0.35 12.69 3.30
CA PRO A 259 -0.51 13.71 3.86
C PRO A 259 -1.83 13.78 3.07
N VAL A 260 -2.95 13.47 3.71
CA VAL A 260 -4.28 13.74 3.15
C VAL A 260 -5.02 14.71 4.05
N SER A 261 -5.48 15.82 3.46
CA SER A 261 -6.47 16.68 4.09
C SER A 261 -7.85 16.25 3.61
N SER A 262 -8.81 16.12 4.54
CA SER A 262 -10.20 15.89 4.19
C SER A 262 -10.66 16.99 3.21
N LYS A 263 -11.05 16.60 1.99
CA LYS A 263 -11.69 17.50 1.02
C LYS A 263 -12.88 18.19 1.70
N GLY A 264 -12.74 19.48 2.03
CA GLY A 264 -13.86 20.35 2.37
C GLY A 264 -14.29 20.44 3.84
N ARG A 265 -13.39 20.67 4.80
CA ARG A 265 -13.76 21.31 6.08
C ARG A 265 -12.83 22.43 6.51
N CYS A 266 -12.69 23.44 5.64
CA CYS A 266 -12.59 24.81 6.12
C CYS A 266 -14.02 25.32 6.42
N ASN A 267 -14.75 24.61 7.29
CA ASN A 267 -15.97 25.14 7.88
C ASN A 267 -15.57 25.84 9.16
N ALA A 268 -14.96 27.01 9.02
CA ALA A 268 -15.21 28.07 9.99
C ALA A 268 -16.71 28.35 9.91
N ILE A 269 -17.51 27.60 10.67
CA ILE A 269 -18.86 28.01 11.00
C ILE A 269 -18.67 29.27 11.83
N LEU A 270 -18.64 30.43 11.16
CA LEU A 270 -18.86 31.72 11.78
C LEU A 270 -20.33 31.74 12.21
N ASN A 271 -20.63 31.01 13.29
CA ASN A 271 -21.88 31.20 14.00
C ASN A 271 -21.76 32.55 14.71
N GLN A 272 -22.46 33.54 14.17
CA GLN A 272 -22.75 34.77 14.88
C GLN A 272 -23.48 34.41 16.17
N GLY A 273 -22.81 34.64 17.30
CA GLY A 273 -23.40 34.61 18.63
C GLY A 273 -23.48 33.22 19.27
N GLY A 274 -22.67 33.02 20.32
CA GLY A 274 -22.95 32.03 21.37
C GLY A 274 -21.91 30.94 21.52
N ARG A 275 -21.04 31.10 22.53
CA ARG A 275 -20.21 30.09 23.23
C ARG A 275 -19.53 29.02 22.36
N CYS A 276 -18.21 29.11 22.26
CA CYS A 276 -17.34 27.99 21.93
C CYS A 276 -17.60 26.84 22.91
N HIS A 277 -18.28 25.79 22.48
CA HIS A 277 -18.05 24.48 23.06
C HIS A 277 -16.77 23.94 22.42
N GLU A 278 -15.69 24.00 23.19
CA GLU A 278 -14.47 23.24 22.96
C GLU A 278 -14.81 21.75 22.93
N THR A 279 -15.18 21.21 21.77
CA THR A 279 -14.88 19.82 21.47
C THR A 279 -13.39 19.78 21.16
N LYS A 280 -12.60 19.65 22.24
CA LYS A 280 -11.17 19.33 22.17
C LYS A 280 -10.97 18.17 21.19
N ASN A 281 -10.10 18.37 20.20
CA ASN A 281 -9.43 17.30 19.46
C ASN A 281 -8.57 16.48 20.45
N ALA A 282 -9.21 15.69 21.30
CA ALA A 282 -8.56 14.64 22.08
C ALA A 282 -8.14 13.46 21.18
N ASP A 283 -8.55 13.48 19.91
CA ASP A 283 -8.32 12.37 18.97
C ASP A 283 -6.92 12.34 18.36
N LEU A 284 -6.15 13.44 18.39
CA LEU A 284 -4.72 13.38 18.03
C LEU A 284 -3.87 12.69 19.11
N LEU A 285 -4.35 12.67 20.36
CA LEU A 285 -3.77 11.85 21.44
C LEU A 285 -4.36 10.43 21.48
N HIS A 286 -5.59 10.23 20.98
CA HIS A 286 -6.19 8.89 20.86
C HIS A 286 -5.88 8.16 19.55
N ALA A 287 -5.32 8.83 18.54
CA ALA A 287 -4.67 8.20 17.40
C ALA A 287 -3.35 7.53 17.85
N GLY A 288 -3.48 6.44 18.61
CA GLY A 288 -2.42 5.49 18.93
C GLY A 288 -1.26 5.99 19.82
N THR A 289 -1.46 7.01 20.66
CA THR A 289 -0.44 7.37 21.66
C THR A 289 -0.71 6.74 23.05
N GLU A 290 0.26 5.94 23.49
CA GLU A 290 0.69 5.77 24.89
C GLU A 290 0.00 4.82 25.91
N SER A 291 -0.83 3.84 25.51
CA SER A 291 -1.17 2.75 26.47
C SER A 291 -1.12 1.30 25.96
N ASP A 292 -1.32 1.05 24.66
CA ASP A 292 -1.38 -0.34 24.16
C ASP A 292 0.01 -0.99 23.93
N TYR A 293 1.08 -0.19 23.82
CA TYR A 293 2.42 -0.72 23.52
C TYR A 293 3.41 -0.75 24.69
N LEU A 294 3.16 -0.04 25.79
CA LEU A 294 3.94 -0.23 27.02
C LEU A 294 3.77 -1.65 27.60
N GLY A 295 2.69 -2.36 27.22
CA GLY A 295 2.47 -3.77 27.54
C GLY A 295 3.26 -4.77 26.69
N GLN A 296 3.75 -4.39 25.50
CA GLN A 296 4.47 -5.32 24.60
C GLN A 296 6.01 -5.22 24.68
N VAL A 297 6.54 -4.11 25.20
CA VAL A 297 8.01 -3.95 25.37
C VAL A 297 8.53 -4.60 26.65
N GLN A 298 7.68 -4.92 27.64
CA GLN A 298 8.10 -5.57 28.90
C GLN A 298 8.30 -7.10 28.83
N ALA A 299 8.06 -7.76 27.69
CA ALA A 299 8.07 -9.22 27.59
C ALA A 299 9.38 -9.85 27.04
N ARG A 300 10.44 -9.08 26.79
CA ARG A 300 11.77 -9.64 26.46
C ARG A 300 12.77 -9.41 27.59
N ARG A 301 12.64 -10.21 28.65
CA ARG A 301 13.74 -10.43 29.59
C ARG A 301 14.87 -11.16 28.86
N PHE A 302 16.02 -10.52 28.75
CA PHE A 302 17.28 -11.20 28.45
C PHE A 302 17.66 -12.08 29.66
N PRO A 303 18.01 -13.37 29.48
CA PRO A 303 18.66 -14.12 30.53
C PRO A 303 20.12 -13.65 30.69
N ALA A 304 20.56 -13.65 31.95
CA ALA A 304 21.92 -13.36 32.40
C ALA A 304 22.95 -14.39 31.91
#